data_AF-E8X0U4-F1
#
_entry.id   AF-E8X0U4-F1
#
_cell.length_a   1.000
_cell.length_b   1.000
_cell.length_c   1.000
_cell.angle_alpha   90.00
_cell.angle_beta   90.00
_cell.angle_gamma   90.00
#
_symmetry.space_group_name_H-M   'P 1'
#
loop_
_entity.id
_entity.type
_entity.pdbx_description
1 polymer ?
#
loop_
_entity_poly.entity_id
_entity_poly.type
_entity_poly.pdbx_seq_one_letter_code
_entity_poly.pdbx_strand_id
1 'polypeptide(L)'
;MTDNPYARWLQTDFELCNPVVPGDELSEIQGQVILRVHQVMGSGPKPTMYMDLEQLQVVDYLAFEGLSKAQREFIAGLHAAEPIRPEEMIFLALRSLFQYSWPAPTSNNDIRFAASYDHVLHQVLVQTALDLAKQFSSPTALLPYWGRLAFLRVMGDLPSEHVSRFGLDRVACTLVKKAKFNATTFALENDPVIGMNYALEPILKHLNRYLMHYQSTREMAGPNRLSRAWEGIAPIVLHFWSEISATKLLQSSLILFEDKVGTMVHWFTNDQVDFVLMHELGHVALAHPQRLQAERKAGRDVSVLRHEFEFAADSFALGLMRSKLVKRVRSVTDSSRTDPAESQVEHVVESLHDYQRALGSVYLLFLYMDFIQRAGELLRDRLGTQLNIRSQMDTHPRAQARLERLELMNLGEYLYTSPIERYAREFLDAVLEYATTLSDEELLASVTRNSG
;
A
#
# COMPACT_ATOMS: atom_id res chain seq x y z
N MET A 1 -14.21 -25.47 20.00
CA MET A 1 -13.56 -24.28 19.42
C MET A 1 -14.66 -23.44 18.82
N THR A 2 -14.82 -22.19 19.25
CA THR A 2 -15.74 -21.25 18.59
C THR A 2 -15.18 -20.93 17.22
N ASP A 3 -15.98 -21.17 16.18
CA ASP A 3 -15.61 -20.96 14.79
C ASP A 3 -15.23 -19.49 14.57
N ASN A 4 -14.09 -19.20 13.92
CA ASN A 4 -13.65 -17.83 13.69
C ASN A 4 -14.51 -17.21 12.57
N PRO A 5 -15.42 -16.26 12.85
CA PRO A 5 -16.34 -15.74 11.83
C PRO A 5 -15.61 -15.08 10.66
N TYR A 6 -14.42 -14.50 10.90
CA TYR A 6 -13.60 -13.87 9.87
C TYR A 6 -13.11 -14.87 8.82
N ALA A 7 -12.82 -16.12 9.22
CA ALA A 7 -12.40 -17.16 8.29
C ALA A 7 -13.56 -17.62 7.38
N ARG A 8 -14.79 -17.66 7.92
CA ARG A 8 -16.00 -17.89 7.12
C ARG A 8 -16.24 -16.75 6.13
N TRP A 9 -16.17 -15.51 6.61
CA TRP A 9 -16.37 -14.33 5.75
C TRP A 9 -15.35 -14.23 4.62
N LEU A 10 -14.10 -14.64 4.81
CA LEU A 10 -13.12 -14.75 3.72
C LEU A 10 -13.61 -15.61 2.54
N GLN A 11 -14.41 -16.65 2.82
CA GLN A 11 -14.92 -17.56 1.81
C GLN A 11 -16.21 -17.04 1.16
N THR A 12 -17.02 -16.26 1.89
CA THR A 12 -18.36 -15.86 1.44
C THR A 12 -18.45 -14.42 0.94
N ASP A 13 -17.60 -13.49 1.42
CA ASP A 13 -17.68 -12.06 1.07
C ASP A 13 -17.39 -11.81 -0.43
N PHE A 14 -16.72 -12.76 -1.11
CA PHE A 14 -16.54 -12.71 -2.57
C PHE A 14 -17.88 -12.72 -3.34
N GLU A 15 -18.92 -13.37 -2.81
CA GLU A 15 -20.26 -13.41 -3.44
C GLU A 15 -20.97 -12.05 -3.43
N LEU A 16 -20.51 -11.12 -2.57
CA LEU A 16 -21.01 -9.75 -2.48
C LEU A 16 -20.30 -8.79 -3.45
N CYS A 17 -19.20 -9.24 -4.06
CA CYS A 17 -18.36 -8.43 -4.90
C CYS A 17 -18.87 -8.40 -6.34
N ASN A 18 -18.77 -7.23 -6.97
CA ASN A 18 -19.03 -7.06 -8.39
C ASN A 18 -17.71 -6.74 -9.11
N PRO A 19 -17.40 -7.40 -10.24
CA PRO A 19 -16.26 -7.02 -11.05
C PRO A 19 -16.49 -5.65 -11.69
N VAL A 20 -15.51 -4.75 -11.57
CA VAL A 20 -15.53 -3.42 -12.23
C VAL A 20 -15.43 -3.56 -13.75
N VAL A 21 -14.67 -4.56 -14.21
CA VAL A 21 -14.44 -4.85 -15.64
C VAL A 21 -14.73 -6.32 -15.89
N PRO A 22 -15.63 -6.67 -16.82
CA PRO A 22 -15.85 -8.05 -17.24
C PRO A 22 -14.58 -8.72 -17.80
N GLY A 23 -14.48 -10.05 -17.70
CA GLY A 23 -13.28 -10.80 -18.13
C GLY A 23 -12.91 -10.61 -19.62
N ASP A 24 -13.91 -10.45 -20.49
CA ASP A 24 -13.68 -10.21 -21.92
C ASP A 24 -13.03 -8.84 -22.17
N GLU A 25 -13.46 -7.81 -21.45
CA GLU A 25 -12.89 -6.45 -21.53
C GLU A 25 -11.46 -6.40 -20.98
N LEU A 26 -11.13 -7.22 -19.97
CA LEU A 26 -9.74 -7.36 -19.47
C LEU A 26 -8.80 -7.92 -20.54
N SER A 27 -9.28 -8.88 -21.32
CA SER A 27 -8.52 -9.45 -22.44
C SER A 27 -8.33 -8.41 -23.56
N GLU A 28 -9.33 -7.55 -23.78
CA GLU A 28 -9.25 -6.47 -24.76
C GLU A 28 -8.16 -5.45 -24.40
N ILE A 29 -8.03 -5.06 -23.13
CA ILE A 29 -6.96 -4.15 -22.67
C ILE A 29 -5.59 -4.70 -23.09
N GLN A 30 -5.31 -5.97 -22.82
CA GLN A 30 -4.04 -6.58 -23.20
C GLN A 30 -3.87 -6.66 -24.73
N GLY A 31 -4.93 -7.00 -25.46
CA GLY A 31 -4.94 -7.01 -26.92
C GLY A 31 -4.60 -5.65 -27.52
N GLN A 32 -5.19 -4.57 -26.99
CA GLN A 32 -4.92 -3.20 -27.42
C GLN A 32 -3.47 -2.79 -27.15
N VAL A 33 -2.90 -3.17 -26.00
CA VAL A 33 -1.48 -2.91 -25.70
C VAL A 33 -0.57 -3.60 -26.71
N ILE A 34 -0.76 -4.90 -26.94
CA ILE A 34 0.05 -5.68 -27.89
C ILE A 34 -0.05 -5.08 -29.29
N LEU A 35 -1.27 -4.74 -29.74
CA LEU A 35 -1.50 -4.16 -31.07
C LEU A 35 -0.76 -2.84 -31.25
N ARG A 36 -0.88 -1.92 -30.29
CA ARG A 36 -0.25 -0.59 -30.35
C ARG A 36 1.28 -0.68 -30.29
N VAL A 37 1.84 -1.55 -29.44
CA VAL A 37 3.29 -1.78 -29.43
C VAL A 37 3.76 -2.37 -30.75
N HIS A 38 3.04 -3.36 -31.29
CA HIS A 38 3.38 -3.97 -32.58
C HIS A 38 3.32 -2.97 -33.74
N GLN A 39 2.36 -2.05 -33.75
CA GLN A 39 2.26 -0.99 -34.77
C GLN A 39 3.46 -0.04 -34.77
N VAL A 40 4.06 0.23 -33.61
CA VAL A 40 5.18 1.17 -33.47
C VAL A 40 6.54 0.48 -33.57
N MET A 41 6.68 -0.70 -32.99
CA MET A 41 7.96 -1.40 -32.83
C MET A 41 8.10 -2.68 -33.67
N GLY A 42 7.01 -3.16 -34.28
CA GLY A 42 6.95 -4.47 -34.93
C GLY A 42 6.84 -5.64 -33.95
N SER A 43 7.02 -6.85 -34.46
CA SER A 43 7.03 -8.07 -33.66
C SER A 43 8.25 -8.12 -32.73
N GLY A 44 8.03 -8.53 -31.48
CA GLY A 44 9.06 -8.60 -30.47
C GLY A 44 8.69 -9.46 -29.27
N PRO A 45 9.53 -9.47 -28.22
CA PRO A 45 9.26 -10.19 -26.99
C PRO A 45 7.98 -9.67 -26.33
N LYS A 46 7.26 -10.57 -25.64
CA LYS A 46 6.03 -10.27 -24.91
C LYS A 46 6.27 -10.48 -23.42
N PRO A 47 5.64 -9.67 -22.55
CA PRO A 47 5.72 -9.87 -21.11
C PRO A 47 4.93 -11.11 -20.69
N THR A 48 5.31 -11.69 -19.56
CA THR A 48 4.39 -12.49 -18.73
C THR A 48 3.47 -11.53 -17.98
N MET A 49 2.16 -11.75 -18.06
CA MET A 49 1.18 -10.92 -17.36
C MET A 49 0.69 -11.61 -16.09
N TYR A 50 0.72 -10.88 -14.99
CA TYR A 50 0.09 -11.24 -13.73
C TYR A 50 -1.05 -10.26 -13.46
N MET A 51 -2.19 -10.80 -12.99
CA MET A 51 -3.37 -10.00 -12.65
C MET A 51 -3.70 -10.19 -11.18
N ASP A 52 -3.70 -9.08 -10.44
CA ASP A 52 -4.14 -9.03 -9.05
C ASP A 52 -5.65 -8.76 -8.97
N LEU A 53 -6.44 -9.81 -9.12
CA LEU A 53 -7.90 -9.73 -9.33
C LEU A 53 -8.65 -9.10 -8.15
N GLU A 54 -8.04 -9.07 -6.96
CA GLU A 54 -8.60 -8.45 -5.75
C GLU A 54 -8.83 -6.94 -5.95
N GLN A 55 -8.09 -6.31 -6.87
CA GLN A 55 -8.12 -4.87 -7.13
C GLN A 55 -9.30 -4.42 -8.00
N LEU A 56 -9.96 -5.34 -8.71
CA LEU A 56 -11.11 -5.03 -9.58
C LEU A 56 -12.45 -5.50 -9.03
N GLN A 57 -12.48 -6.00 -7.81
CA GLN A 57 -13.73 -6.29 -7.12
C GLN A 57 -14.17 -5.04 -6.37
N VAL A 58 -15.41 -4.62 -6.59
CA VAL A 58 -16.03 -3.53 -5.84
C VAL A 58 -17.26 -4.02 -5.11
N VAL A 59 -17.52 -3.40 -3.96
CA VAL A 59 -18.52 -3.87 -3.01
C VAL A 59 -19.18 -2.71 -2.30
N ASP A 60 -20.45 -2.90 -1.93
CA ASP A 60 -21.12 -2.03 -0.95
C ASP A 60 -20.66 -2.43 0.45
N TYR A 61 -19.88 -1.57 1.10
CA TYR A 61 -19.39 -1.81 2.45
C TYR A 61 -20.51 -1.89 3.50
N LEU A 62 -21.73 -1.44 3.17
CA LEU A 62 -22.90 -1.61 4.04
C LEU A 62 -23.49 -3.02 3.97
N ALA A 63 -23.15 -3.82 2.96
CA ALA A 63 -23.71 -5.15 2.77
C ALA A 63 -23.08 -6.21 3.70
N PHE A 64 -21.92 -5.94 4.29
CA PHE A 64 -21.20 -6.93 5.09
C PHE A 64 -21.96 -7.38 6.35
N GLU A 65 -21.84 -8.67 6.64
CA GLU A 65 -22.27 -9.26 7.90
C GLU A 65 -21.41 -8.73 9.07
N GLY A 66 -21.99 -8.69 10.27
CA GLY A 66 -21.29 -8.28 11.49
C GLY A 66 -21.31 -6.77 11.78
N LEU A 67 -21.81 -5.94 10.86
CA LEU A 67 -21.93 -4.50 11.08
C LEU A 67 -23.10 -4.14 12.02
N SER A 68 -22.80 -3.36 13.05
CA SER A 68 -23.82 -2.74 13.91
C SER A 68 -24.62 -1.67 13.17
N LYS A 69 -25.79 -1.30 13.69
CA LYS A 69 -26.60 -0.20 13.13
C LYS A 69 -25.82 1.12 13.12
N ALA A 70 -25.08 1.41 14.18
CA ALA A 70 -24.28 2.64 14.29
C ALA A 70 -23.14 2.66 13.25
N GLN A 71 -22.50 1.52 13.01
CA GLN A 71 -21.47 1.40 11.97
C GLN A 71 -22.05 1.60 10.57
N ARG A 72 -23.20 0.99 10.26
CA ARG A 72 -23.89 1.18 8.98
C ARG A 72 -24.24 2.65 8.73
N GLU A 73 -24.82 3.32 9.72
CA GLU A 73 -25.17 4.74 9.63
C GLU A 73 -23.92 5.62 9.45
N PHE A 74 -22.85 5.34 10.19
CA PHE A 74 -21.58 6.07 10.07
C PHE A 74 -20.93 5.88 8.69
N ILE A 75 -20.82 4.64 8.21
CA ILE A 75 -20.24 4.33 6.89
C ILE A 75 -21.08 4.99 5.78
N ALA A 76 -22.41 4.92 5.86
CA ALA A 76 -23.29 5.57 4.90
C ALA A 76 -23.08 7.09 4.88
N GLY A 77 -22.97 7.72 6.05
CA GLY A 77 -22.68 9.15 6.16
C GLY A 77 -21.31 9.54 5.58
N LEU A 78 -20.28 8.74 5.88
CA LEU A 78 -18.93 8.93 5.36
C LEU A 78 -18.90 8.84 3.83
N HIS A 79 -19.57 7.84 3.27
CA HIS A 79 -19.63 7.62 1.81
C HIS A 79 -20.46 8.67 1.09
N ALA A 80 -21.50 9.22 1.72
CA ALA A 80 -22.30 10.30 1.15
C ALA A 80 -21.59 11.67 1.17
N ALA A 81 -20.71 11.90 2.15
CA ALA A 81 -20.07 13.21 2.36
C ALA A 81 -18.93 13.51 1.37
N GLU A 82 -18.29 12.49 0.81
CA GLU A 82 -17.10 12.66 -0.02
C GLU A 82 -17.41 12.36 -1.50
N PRO A 83 -17.19 13.32 -2.42
CA PRO A 83 -17.32 13.06 -3.84
C PRO A 83 -16.23 12.07 -4.27
N ILE A 84 -16.60 11.08 -5.08
CA ILE A 84 -15.60 10.21 -5.70
C ILE A 84 -15.02 10.94 -6.88
N ARG A 85 -13.71 10.76 -7.09
CA ARG A 85 -13.08 10.89 -8.41
C ARG A 85 -13.00 9.50 -9.03
N PRO A 86 -14.09 8.98 -9.63
CA PRO A 86 -14.19 7.59 -10.05
C PRO A 86 -13.09 7.23 -11.05
N GLU A 87 -12.71 8.17 -11.92
CA GLU A 87 -11.59 8.02 -12.85
C GLU A 87 -10.25 7.76 -12.14
N GLU A 88 -9.96 8.48 -11.04
CA GLU A 88 -8.73 8.27 -10.27
C GLU A 88 -8.75 6.91 -9.55
N MET A 89 -9.89 6.55 -8.96
CA MET A 89 -10.07 5.27 -8.28
C MET A 89 -9.90 4.08 -9.23
N ILE A 90 -10.59 4.12 -10.36
CA ILE A 90 -10.54 3.06 -11.38
C ILE A 90 -9.14 2.98 -11.98
N PHE A 91 -8.50 4.13 -12.28
CA PHE A 91 -7.13 4.14 -12.78
C PHE A 91 -6.14 3.50 -11.80
N LEU A 92 -6.20 3.85 -10.52
CA LEU A 92 -5.34 3.24 -9.50
C LEU A 92 -5.59 1.73 -9.37
N ALA A 93 -6.85 1.31 -9.36
CA ALA A 93 -7.24 -0.11 -9.33
C ALA A 93 -6.69 -0.88 -10.54
N LEU A 94 -6.88 -0.35 -11.75
CA LEU A 94 -6.36 -0.93 -12.99
C LEU A 94 -4.83 -1.00 -13.01
N ARG A 95 -4.14 0.06 -12.56
CA ARG A 95 -2.67 0.05 -12.50
C ARG A 95 -2.15 -0.92 -11.45
N SER A 96 -2.86 -1.11 -10.35
CA SER A 96 -2.54 -2.11 -9.33
C SER A 96 -2.75 -3.53 -9.87
N LEU A 97 -3.86 -3.77 -10.58
CA LEU A 97 -4.21 -5.05 -11.21
C LEU A 97 -3.14 -5.56 -12.18
N PHE A 98 -2.79 -4.75 -13.19
CA PHE A 98 -1.90 -5.20 -14.25
C PHE A 98 -0.44 -5.16 -13.81
N GLN A 99 0.23 -6.29 -13.93
CA GLN A 99 1.67 -6.40 -13.73
C GLN A 99 2.32 -7.15 -14.89
N TYR A 100 3.30 -6.52 -15.52
CA TYR A 100 4.16 -7.16 -16.50
C TYR A 100 5.48 -7.57 -15.85
N SER A 101 5.84 -8.82 -16.07
CA SER A 101 7.15 -9.38 -15.75
C SER A 101 7.86 -9.72 -17.06
N TRP A 102 9.15 -9.43 -17.09
CA TRP A 102 10.01 -9.67 -18.25
C TRP A 102 11.12 -10.64 -17.88
N PRO A 103 11.55 -11.52 -18.80
CA PRO A 103 12.81 -12.23 -18.61
C PRO A 103 13.97 -11.21 -18.52
N ALA A 104 15.07 -11.60 -17.89
CA ALA A 104 16.28 -10.78 -17.87
C ALA A 104 16.67 -10.37 -19.31
N PRO A 105 16.91 -9.08 -19.59
CA PRO A 105 17.11 -8.61 -20.94
C PRO A 105 18.46 -9.08 -21.47
N THR A 106 18.47 -9.53 -22.72
CA THR A 106 19.70 -9.95 -23.42
C THR A 106 20.17 -8.90 -24.43
N SER A 107 19.33 -7.90 -24.70
CA SER A 107 19.61 -6.83 -25.65
C SER A 107 18.97 -5.50 -25.25
N ASN A 108 19.47 -4.39 -25.80
CA ASN A 108 18.84 -3.08 -25.66
C ASN A 108 17.42 -3.03 -26.29
N ASN A 109 17.14 -3.90 -27.26
CA ASN A 109 15.79 -3.98 -27.83
C ASN A 109 14.80 -4.54 -26.82
N ASP A 110 15.17 -5.52 -26.01
CA ASP A 110 14.29 -6.09 -24.96
C ASP A 110 13.83 -5.00 -23.98
N ILE A 111 14.77 -4.14 -23.57
CA ILE A 111 14.49 -3.00 -22.67
C ILE A 111 13.55 -1.99 -23.33
N ARG A 112 13.74 -1.70 -24.63
CA ARG A 112 12.86 -0.78 -25.37
C ARG A 112 11.45 -1.34 -25.52
N PHE A 113 11.31 -2.65 -25.76
CA PHE A 113 10.00 -3.30 -25.79
C PHE A 113 9.34 -3.20 -24.42
N ALA A 114 10.05 -3.56 -23.34
CA ALA A 114 9.51 -3.47 -21.99
C ALA A 114 9.02 -2.06 -21.62
N ALA A 115 9.82 -1.03 -21.93
CA ALA A 115 9.42 0.36 -21.71
C ALA A 115 8.20 0.78 -22.55
N SER A 116 8.13 0.31 -23.80
CA SER A 116 7.01 0.65 -24.69
C SER A 116 5.71 -0.04 -24.27
N TYR A 117 5.78 -1.29 -23.80
CA TYR A 117 4.63 -1.98 -23.23
C TYR A 117 4.12 -1.29 -21.96
N ASP A 118 4.97 -0.87 -21.03
CA ASP A 118 4.53 -0.16 -19.82
C ASP A 118 3.93 1.22 -20.15
N HIS A 119 4.54 1.96 -21.08
CA HIS A 119 4.03 3.23 -21.56
C HIS A 119 2.65 3.10 -22.23
N VAL A 120 2.51 2.15 -23.16
CA VAL A 120 1.23 1.91 -23.86
C VAL A 120 0.18 1.38 -22.90
N LEU A 121 0.55 0.49 -21.96
CA LEU A 121 -0.36 0.03 -20.90
C LEU A 121 -0.90 1.23 -20.13
N HIS A 122 -0.02 2.12 -19.63
CA HIS A 122 -0.46 3.31 -18.90
C HIS A 122 -1.49 4.12 -19.70
N GLN A 123 -1.24 4.40 -20.98
CA GLN A 123 -2.18 5.13 -21.84
C GLN A 123 -3.53 4.42 -21.99
N VAL A 124 -3.52 3.10 -22.23
CA VAL A 124 -4.75 2.31 -22.34
C VAL A 124 -5.51 2.34 -21.02
N LEU A 125 -4.85 2.17 -19.87
CA LEU A 125 -5.50 2.20 -18.55
C LEU A 125 -6.11 3.56 -18.24
N VAL A 126 -5.46 4.68 -18.60
CA VAL A 126 -6.03 6.02 -18.45
C VAL A 126 -7.32 6.13 -19.27
N GLN A 127 -7.30 5.72 -20.53
CA GLN A 127 -8.49 5.76 -21.39
C GLN A 127 -9.63 4.90 -20.84
N THR A 128 -9.33 3.65 -20.47
CA THR A 128 -10.30 2.73 -19.87
C THR A 128 -10.91 3.30 -18.60
N ALA A 129 -10.11 3.90 -17.72
CA ALA A 129 -10.60 4.50 -16.48
C ALA A 129 -11.59 5.66 -16.75
N LEU A 130 -11.30 6.52 -17.73
CA LEU A 130 -12.20 7.62 -18.12
C LEU A 130 -13.53 7.12 -18.70
N ASP A 131 -13.51 6.01 -19.45
CA ASP A 131 -14.71 5.43 -20.02
C ASP A 131 -15.58 4.74 -18.97
N LEU A 132 -14.97 4.01 -18.03
CA LEU A 132 -15.67 3.35 -16.94
C LEU A 132 -16.19 4.34 -15.89
N ALA A 133 -15.49 5.44 -15.63
CA ALA A 133 -15.87 6.44 -14.63
C ALA A 133 -17.32 6.94 -14.77
N LYS A 134 -17.83 7.01 -16.01
CA LYS A 134 -19.22 7.42 -16.31
C LYS A 134 -20.25 6.52 -15.62
N GLN A 135 -19.93 5.24 -15.42
CA GLN A 135 -20.80 4.21 -14.84
C GLN A 135 -20.77 4.20 -13.30
N PHE A 136 -19.71 4.76 -12.68
CA PHE A 136 -19.46 4.74 -11.24
C PHE A 136 -19.80 6.07 -10.52
N SER A 137 -20.53 6.96 -11.18
CA SER A 137 -20.84 8.31 -10.70
C SER A 137 -21.93 8.39 -9.60
N SER A 138 -22.44 7.24 -9.12
CA SER A 138 -23.46 7.21 -8.05
C SER A 138 -22.88 7.58 -6.67
N PRO A 139 -23.60 8.35 -5.83
CA PRO A 139 -23.16 8.67 -4.46
C PRO A 139 -23.08 7.45 -3.52
N THR A 140 -23.91 6.41 -3.73
CA THR A 140 -23.94 5.16 -2.92
C THR A 140 -22.90 4.15 -3.40
N ALA A 141 -21.67 4.60 -3.45
CA ALA A 141 -20.70 3.97 -4.34
C ALA A 141 -20.10 2.68 -3.83
N LEU A 142 -19.97 1.75 -4.77
CA LEU A 142 -19.14 0.57 -4.61
C LEU A 142 -17.68 1.00 -4.53
N LEU A 143 -16.96 0.48 -3.54
CA LEU A 143 -15.54 0.75 -3.32
C LEU A 143 -14.73 -0.54 -3.47
N PRO A 144 -13.42 -0.47 -3.76
CA PRO A 144 -12.58 -1.65 -3.90
C PRO A 144 -12.67 -2.61 -2.69
N TYR A 145 -12.71 -3.91 -2.95
CA TYR A 145 -12.86 -4.94 -1.93
C TYR A 145 -11.57 -5.20 -1.13
N TRP A 146 -10.40 -4.84 -1.67
CA TRP A 146 -9.09 -5.13 -1.06
C TRP A 146 -8.99 -4.70 0.41
N GLY A 147 -9.64 -3.60 0.80
CA GLY A 147 -9.65 -3.11 2.19
C GLY A 147 -10.34 -4.08 3.15
N ARG A 148 -11.52 -4.57 2.77
CA ARG A 148 -12.23 -5.63 3.52
C ARG A 148 -11.41 -6.92 3.55
N LEU A 149 -10.81 -7.30 2.42
CA LEU A 149 -10.01 -8.52 2.33
C LEU A 149 -8.80 -8.48 3.29
N ALA A 150 -8.07 -7.37 3.32
CA ALA A 150 -6.99 -7.16 4.28
C ALA A 150 -7.48 -7.23 5.73
N PHE A 151 -8.65 -6.64 6.01
CA PHE A 151 -9.29 -6.74 7.33
C PHE A 151 -9.58 -8.17 7.76
N LEU A 152 -10.21 -8.93 6.88
CA LEU A 152 -10.52 -10.32 7.14
C LEU A 152 -9.27 -11.19 7.29
N ARG A 153 -8.22 -10.95 6.47
CA ARG A 153 -6.93 -11.64 6.57
C ARG A 153 -6.25 -11.40 7.91
N VAL A 154 -6.18 -10.15 8.37
CA VAL A 154 -5.61 -9.82 9.68
C VAL A 154 -6.43 -10.46 10.80
N MET A 155 -7.75 -10.24 10.83
CA MET A 155 -8.61 -10.73 11.91
C MET A 155 -8.75 -12.26 11.94
N GLY A 156 -8.71 -12.91 10.78
CA GLY A 156 -8.71 -14.37 10.64
C GLY A 156 -7.46 -15.01 11.24
N ASP A 157 -6.32 -14.36 11.07
CA ASP A 157 -5.03 -14.86 11.54
C ASP A 157 -4.75 -14.57 13.01
N LEU A 158 -5.39 -13.58 13.63
CA LEU A 158 -5.18 -13.29 15.05
C LEU A 158 -5.64 -14.44 15.96
N PRO A 159 -5.00 -14.65 17.13
CA PRO A 159 -5.53 -15.56 18.15
C PRO A 159 -6.82 -15.00 18.76
N SER A 160 -7.85 -15.84 18.93
CA SER A 160 -9.16 -15.45 19.46
C SER A 160 -9.08 -14.82 20.86
N GLU A 161 -8.14 -15.27 21.69
CA GLU A 161 -7.86 -14.69 23.01
C GLU A 161 -7.48 -13.20 22.92
N HIS A 162 -6.66 -12.82 21.93
CA HIS A 162 -6.28 -11.43 21.72
C HIS A 162 -7.45 -10.60 21.18
N VAL A 163 -8.21 -11.16 20.23
CA VAL A 163 -9.41 -10.50 19.69
C VAL A 163 -10.38 -10.17 20.82
N SER A 164 -10.69 -11.14 21.68
CA SER A 164 -11.59 -10.95 22.83
C SER A 164 -11.00 -10.01 23.88
N ARG A 165 -9.72 -10.18 24.25
CA ARG A 165 -9.05 -9.35 25.26
C ARG A 165 -9.05 -7.86 24.92
N PHE A 166 -8.86 -7.54 23.64
CA PHE A 166 -8.76 -6.16 23.17
C PHE A 166 -10.06 -5.63 22.56
N GLY A 167 -11.16 -6.41 22.58
CA GLY A 167 -12.47 -6.01 22.04
C GLY A 167 -12.46 -5.76 20.53
N LEU A 168 -11.58 -6.45 19.79
CA LEU A 168 -11.42 -6.27 18.34
C LEU A 168 -12.54 -6.93 17.54
N ASP A 169 -13.36 -7.76 18.17
CA ASP A 169 -14.55 -8.40 17.60
C ASP A 169 -15.65 -7.42 17.18
N ARG A 170 -15.58 -6.17 17.67
CA ARG A 170 -16.55 -5.11 17.38
C ARG A 170 -16.09 -4.11 16.32
N VAL A 171 -14.86 -4.28 15.81
CA VAL A 171 -14.29 -3.36 14.83
C VAL A 171 -14.86 -3.65 13.46
N ALA A 172 -15.28 -2.61 12.75
CA ALA A 172 -15.58 -2.67 11.32
C ALA A 172 -14.48 -1.97 10.50
N CYS A 173 -14.42 -2.26 9.21
CA CYS A 173 -13.56 -1.57 8.27
C CYS A 173 -14.37 -0.96 7.11
N THR A 174 -13.90 0.14 6.56
CA THR A 174 -14.43 0.70 5.32
C THR A 174 -13.32 1.35 4.49
N LEU A 175 -13.56 1.51 3.19
CA LEU A 175 -12.74 2.43 2.39
C LEU A 175 -13.29 3.85 2.43
N VAL A 176 -12.37 4.81 2.39
CA VAL A 176 -12.62 6.24 2.35
C VAL A 176 -12.30 6.75 0.94
N LYS A 177 -13.11 7.68 0.42
CA LYS A 177 -13.04 8.22 -0.94
C LYS A 177 -11.93 9.28 -1.09
N LYS A 178 -10.78 9.08 -0.46
CA LYS A 178 -9.62 9.96 -0.54
C LYS A 178 -8.48 9.34 -1.34
N ALA A 179 -7.97 10.10 -2.30
CA ALA A 179 -6.70 9.83 -2.96
C ALA A 179 -5.53 10.30 -2.07
N LYS A 180 -5.35 9.67 -0.90
CA LYS A 180 -4.21 9.94 -0.01
C LYS A 180 -3.74 8.63 0.61
N PHE A 181 -2.47 8.53 0.97
CA PHE A 181 -1.92 7.38 1.68
C PHE A 181 -2.16 7.54 3.18
N ASN A 182 -3.33 7.13 3.67
CA ASN A 182 -3.64 7.20 5.08
C ASN A 182 -4.69 6.17 5.48
N ALA A 183 -4.66 5.76 6.73
CA ALA A 183 -5.75 5.08 7.42
C ALA A 183 -6.18 5.91 8.63
N THR A 184 -7.37 5.66 9.16
CA THR A 184 -7.90 6.43 10.28
C THR A 184 -8.86 5.60 11.09
N THR A 185 -8.65 5.59 12.40
CA THR A 185 -9.59 5.02 13.37
C THR A 185 -10.65 6.04 13.76
N PHE A 186 -11.91 5.71 13.48
CA PHE A 186 -13.09 6.45 13.93
C PHE A 186 -13.65 5.81 15.21
N ALA A 187 -13.59 6.55 16.31
CA ALA A 187 -14.18 6.13 17.57
C ALA A 187 -15.70 6.40 17.58
N LEU A 188 -16.48 5.33 17.40
CA LEU A 188 -17.84 5.26 17.90
C LEU A 188 -17.79 4.69 19.33
N GLU A 189 -18.76 5.05 20.19
CA GLU A 189 -18.70 4.72 21.63
C GLU A 189 -18.43 3.23 21.91
N ASN A 190 -19.06 2.32 21.15
CA ASN A 190 -18.91 0.87 21.32
C ASN A 190 -18.51 0.11 20.04
N ASP A 191 -18.56 0.76 18.88
CA ASP A 191 -18.50 0.11 17.57
C ASP A 191 -17.49 0.80 16.63
N PRO A 192 -16.19 0.80 16.96
CA PRO A 192 -15.18 1.51 16.18
C PRO A 192 -15.15 1.10 14.70
N VAL A 193 -14.79 2.05 13.84
CA VAL A 193 -14.63 1.83 12.39
C VAL A 193 -13.24 2.27 11.97
N ILE A 194 -12.52 1.40 11.28
CA ILE A 194 -11.25 1.75 10.62
C ILE A 194 -11.56 2.14 9.17
N GLY A 195 -11.20 3.37 8.79
CA GLY A 195 -11.23 3.83 7.41
C GLY A 195 -9.86 3.73 6.78
N MET A 196 -9.75 3.07 5.63
CA MET A 196 -8.54 3.09 4.80
C MET A 196 -8.82 3.86 3.51
N ASN A 197 -7.91 4.71 3.07
CA ASN A 197 -8.09 5.41 1.81
C ASN A 197 -7.95 4.44 0.62
N TYR A 198 -8.80 4.54 -0.40
CA TYR A 198 -8.76 3.63 -1.55
C TYR A 198 -7.42 3.64 -2.30
N ALA A 199 -6.68 4.74 -2.23
CA ALA A 199 -5.38 4.91 -2.90
C ALA A 199 -4.21 4.29 -2.13
N LEU A 200 -4.43 3.81 -0.90
CA LEU A 200 -3.37 3.32 -0.02
C LEU A 200 -2.61 2.14 -0.63
N GLU A 201 -3.31 1.05 -0.99
CA GLU A 201 -2.68 -0.14 -1.59
C GLU A 201 -2.02 0.18 -2.94
N PRO A 202 -2.68 0.86 -3.90
CA PRO A 202 -2.08 1.10 -5.20
C PRO A 202 -0.80 1.94 -5.15
N ILE A 203 -0.75 2.93 -4.24
CA ILE A 203 0.45 3.76 -4.04
C ILE A 203 1.59 2.92 -3.43
N LEU A 204 1.30 2.06 -2.44
CA LEU A 204 2.32 1.16 -1.88
C LEU A 204 2.86 0.19 -2.91
N LYS A 205 1.97 -0.42 -3.69
CA LYS A 205 2.38 -1.33 -4.77
C LYS A 205 3.30 -0.64 -5.74
N HIS A 206 3.01 0.61 -6.09
CA HIS A 206 3.87 1.37 -6.97
C HIS A 206 5.23 1.74 -6.32
N LEU A 207 5.27 2.11 -5.04
CA LEU A 207 6.53 2.33 -4.31
C LEU A 207 7.39 1.07 -4.27
N ASN A 208 6.78 -0.09 -4.02
CA ASN A 208 7.45 -1.39 -4.08
C ASN A 208 7.95 -1.69 -5.51
N ARG A 209 7.13 -1.46 -6.55
CA ARG A 209 7.57 -1.60 -7.95
C ARG A 209 8.74 -0.68 -8.28
N TYR A 210 8.72 0.55 -7.78
CA TYR A 210 9.78 1.53 -7.98
C TYR A 210 11.09 1.03 -7.40
N LEU A 211 11.08 0.60 -6.15
CA LEU A 211 12.28 0.07 -5.49
C LEU A 211 12.81 -1.17 -6.24
N MET A 212 11.94 -2.11 -6.56
CA MET A 212 12.32 -3.37 -7.20
C MET A 212 12.80 -3.18 -8.64
N HIS A 213 12.22 -2.25 -9.39
CA HIS A 213 12.73 -1.82 -10.70
C HIS A 213 14.19 -1.38 -10.57
N TYR A 214 14.48 -0.40 -9.72
CA TYR A 214 15.83 0.14 -9.60
C TYR A 214 16.83 -0.85 -8.99
N GLN A 215 16.36 -1.82 -8.20
CA GLN A 215 17.19 -2.89 -7.66
C GLN A 215 17.59 -3.86 -8.77
N SER A 216 16.59 -4.41 -9.48
CA SER A 216 16.80 -5.37 -10.58
C SER A 216 17.56 -4.77 -11.75
N THR A 217 17.46 -3.46 -11.98
CA THR A 217 18.17 -2.78 -13.09
C THR A 217 19.46 -2.09 -12.66
N ARG A 218 20.00 -2.37 -11.48
CA ARG A 218 21.18 -1.66 -10.93
C ARG A 218 22.34 -1.61 -11.91
N GLU A 219 22.63 -2.73 -12.57
CA GLU A 219 23.78 -2.87 -13.48
C GLU A 219 23.52 -2.25 -14.86
N MET A 220 22.26 -1.99 -15.22
CA MET A 220 21.85 -1.55 -16.56
C MET A 220 21.45 -0.07 -16.61
N ALA A 221 21.22 0.56 -15.47
CA ALA A 221 20.60 1.88 -15.40
C ALA A 221 21.52 3.04 -15.86
N GLY A 222 22.83 2.81 -16.01
CA GLY A 222 23.76 3.81 -16.53
C GLY A 222 23.86 5.10 -15.67
N PRO A 223 24.46 6.18 -16.19
CA PRO A 223 24.79 7.37 -15.41
C PRO A 223 23.56 8.18 -14.96
N ASN A 224 22.49 8.21 -15.77
CA ASN A 224 21.28 8.99 -15.46
C ASN A 224 20.32 8.26 -14.51
N ARG A 225 20.79 7.22 -13.81
CA ARG A 225 19.96 6.39 -12.92
C ARG A 225 19.26 7.21 -11.82
N LEU A 226 20.01 8.05 -11.10
CA LEU A 226 19.47 8.85 -9.99
C LEU A 226 18.53 9.95 -10.49
N SER A 227 18.83 10.55 -11.65
CA SER A 227 17.95 11.50 -12.33
C SER A 227 16.59 10.88 -12.66
N ARG A 228 16.58 9.73 -13.35
CA ARG A 228 15.32 9.03 -13.66
C ARG A 228 14.59 8.57 -12.41
N ALA A 229 15.33 8.15 -11.38
CA ALA A 229 14.76 7.72 -10.10
C ALA A 229 14.03 8.88 -9.41
N TRP A 230 14.66 10.06 -9.34
CA TRP A 230 14.04 11.27 -8.84
C TRP A 230 12.78 11.65 -9.61
N GLU A 231 12.86 11.75 -10.95
CA GLU A 231 11.71 12.02 -11.81
C GLU A 231 10.60 10.95 -11.63
N GLY A 232 11.01 9.72 -11.34
CA GLY A 232 10.18 8.57 -11.01
C GLY A 232 9.29 8.76 -9.79
N ILE A 233 9.88 9.24 -8.69
CA ILE A 233 9.23 9.29 -7.37
C ILE A 233 8.70 10.67 -7.00
N ALA A 234 9.19 11.75 -7.61
CA ALA A 234 8.77 13.11 -7.30
C ALA A 234 7.25 13.37 -7.44
N PRO A 235 6.53 12.80 -8.44
CA PRO A 235 5.07 12.94 -8.51
C PRO A 235 4.35 12.38 -7.28
N ILE A 236 4.86 11.28 -6.70
CA ILE A 236 4.34 10.69 -5.47
C ILE A 236 4.64 11.62 -4.30
N VAL A 237 5.86 12.17 -4.19
CA VAL A 237 6.17 13.16 -3.15
C VAL A 237 5.18 14.32 -3.20
N LEU A 238 4.96 14.90 -4.38
CA LEU A 238 4.02 16.00 -4.56
C LEU A 238 2.56 15.62 -4.33
N HIS A 239 2.16 14.36 -4.52
CA HIS A 239 0.80 13.93 -4.19
C HIS A 239 0.48 14.01 -2.69
N PHE A 240 1.48 13.82 -1.85
CA PHE A 240 1.34 13.92 -0.40
C PHE A 240 1.43 15.38 0.06
N TRP A 241 2.32 16.15 -0.58
CA TRP A 241 2.65 17.52 -0.20
C TRP A 241 1.86 18.60 -0.96
N SER A 242 1.12 18.23 -2.01
CA SER A 242 0.33 19.08 -2.90
C SER A 242 -0.94 18.35 -3.38
N GLU A 243 -1.78 19.02 -4.17
CA GLU A 243 -3.05 18.50 -4.70
C GLU A 243 -2.89 17.93 -6.13
N ILE A 244 -1.84 17.12 -6.36
CA ILE A 244 -1.63 16.46 -7.66
C ILE A 244 -2.57 15.25 -7.79
N SER A 245 -3.23 15.14 -8.96
CA SER A 245 -4.13 14.03 -9.31
C SER A 245 -3.42 12.68 -9.34
N ALA A 246 -4.12 11.63 -8.90
CA ALA A 246 -3.60 10.26 -8.86
C ALA A 246 -3.17 9.72 -10.25
N THR A 247 -3.77 10.23 -11.33
CA THR A 247 -3.44 9.83 -12.71
C THR A 247 -2.02 10.22 -13.11
N LYS A 248 -1.44 11.24 -12.47
CA LYS A 248 -0.08 11.72 -12.73
C LYS A 248 1.00 10.99 -11.93
N LEU A 249 0.63 10.13 -10.97
CA LEU A 249 1.59 9.47 -10.08
C LEU A 249 2.44 8.40 -10.77
N LEU A 250 1.90 7.79 -11.83
CA LEU A 250 2.35 6.49 -12.33
C LEU A 250 2.84 6.57 -13.78
N GLN A 251 3.29 7.75 -14.22
CA GLN A 251 3.77 8.01 -15.58
C GLN A 251 5.15 7.40 -15.86
N SER A 252 5.92 7.13 -14.82
CA SER A 252 7.27 6.61 -14.94
C SER A 252 7.28 5.12 -15.25
N SER A 253 8.07 4.73 -16.25
CA SER A 253 8.17 3.34 -16.69
C SER A 253 8.92 2.47 -15.68
N LEU A 254 8.19 1.63 -14.96
CA LEU A 254 8.76 0.73 -13.94
C LEU A 254 8.72 -0.71 -14.44
N ILE A 255 9.86 -1.17 -14.98
CA ILE A 255 10.00 -2.50 -15.56
C ILE A 255 10.45 -3.48 -14.48
N LEU A 256 9.71 -4.57 -14.31
CA LEU A 256 10.12 -5.68 -13.45
C LEU A 256 10.71 -6.79 -14.29
N PHE A 257 11.95 -7.16 -13.99
CA PHE A 257 12.60 -8.34 -14.55
C PHE A 257 12.52 -9.49 -13.55
N GLU A 258 12.22 -10.68 -14.06
CA GLU A 258 12.01 -11.94 -13.35
C GLU A 258 10.69 -12.03 -12.56
N ASP A 259 9.99 -13.15 -12.72
CA ASP A 259 8.67 -13.37 -12.11
C ASP A 259 8.69 -13.29 -10.58
N LYS A 260 9.79 -13.73 -9.97
CA LYS A 260 9.99 -13.67 -8.52
C LYS A 260 9.97 -12.22 -8.00
N VAL A 261 10.49 -11.27 -8.78
CA VAL A 261 10.46 -9.84 -8.43
C VAL A 261 9.03 -9.32 -8.43
N GLY A 262 8.25 -9.72 -9.43
CA GLY A 262 6.81 -9.42 -9.49
C GLY A 262 6.04 -9.95 -8.27
N THR A 263 6.31 -11.18 -7.85
CA THR A 263 5.69 -11.78 -6.67
C THR A 263 6.09 -11.05 -5.37
N MET A 264 7.37 -10.68 -5.22
CA MET A 264 7.85 -9.94 -4.05
C MET A 264 7.15 -8.59 -3.87
N VAL A 265 6.90 -7.85 -4.96
CA VAL A 265 6.13 -6.59 -4.92
C VAL A 265 4.76 -6.79 -4.28
N HIS A 266 4.03 -7.83 -4.66
CA HIS A 266 2.71 -8.10 -4.11
C HIS A 266 2.78 -8.52 -2.64
N TRP A 267 3.74 -9.36 -2.26
CA TRP A 267 3.95 -9.73 -0.86
C TRP A 267 4.27 -8.54 0.04
N PHE A 268 5.23 -7.69 -0.35
CA PHE A 268 5.56 -6.48 0.40
C PHE A 268 4.35 -5.58 0.57
N THR A 269 3.56 -5.40 -0.49
CA THR A 269 2.35 -4.57 -0.44
C THR A 269 1.32 -5.12 0.54
N ASN A 270 1.04 -6.42 0.50
CA ASN A 270 0.09 -7.06 1.43
C ASN A 270 0.57 -6.99 2.87
N ASP A 271 1.84 -7.29 3.12
CA ASP A 271 2.43 -7.25 4.47
C ASP A 271 2.40 -5.82 5.05
N GLN A 272 2.61 -4.80 4.21
CA GLN A 272 2.50 -3.38 4.60
C GLN A 272 1.05 -2.97 4.90
N VAL A 273 0.09 -3.35 4.07
CA VAL A 273 -1.34 -3.07 4.31
C VAL A 273 -1.81 -3.75 5.59
N ASP A 274 -1.40 -5.01 5.83
CA ASP A 274 -1.67 -5.72 7.08
C ASP A 274 -1.11 -4.97 8.29
N PHE A 275 0.13 -4.47 8.20
CA PHE A 275 0.73 -3.68 9.27
C PHE A 275 -0.04 -2.40 9.55
N VAL A 276 -0.40 -1.63 8.52
CA VAL A 276 -1.22 -0.41 8.69
C VAL A 276 -2.53 -0.75 9.39
N LEU A 277 -3.19 -1.84 9.01
CA LEU A 277 -4.42 -2.23 9.68
C LEU A 277 -4.19 -2.64 11.14
N MET A 278 -3.16 -3.42 11.44
CA MET A 278 -2.81 -3.79 12.81
C MET A 278 -2.46 -2.57 13.67
N HIS A 279 -1.86 -1.54 13.07
CA HIS A 279 -1.61 -0.25 13.70
C HIS A 279 -2.92 0.46 14.06
N GLU A 280 -3.89 0.52 13.15
CA GLU A 280 -5.22 1.09 13.44
C GLU A 280 -5.99 0.27 14.51
N LEU A 281 -5.87 -1.06 14.51
CA LEU A 281 -6.39 -1.89 15.61
C LEU A 281 -5.73 -1.54 16.96
N GLY A 282 -4.46 -1.12 16.95
CA GLY A 282 -3.78 -0.59 18.14
C GLY A 282 -4.42 0.71 18.66
N HIS A 283 -4.80 1.63 17.77
CA HIS A 283 -5.53 2.84 18.17
C HIS A 283 -6.88 2.50 18.82
N VAL A 284 -7.58 1.49 18.31
CA VAL A 284 -8.81 0.98 18.92
C VAL A 284 -8.53 0.37 20.29
N ALA A 285 -7.64 -0.61 20.37
CA ALA A 285 -7.36 -1.39 21.58
C ALA A 285 -6.91 -0.52 22.75
N LEU A 286 -6.21 0.59 22.45
CA LEU A 286 -5.66 1.51 23.45
C LEU A 286 -6.52 2.78 23.65
N ALA A 287 -7.72 2.81 23.05
CA ALA A 287 -8.70 3.89 23.11
C ALA A 287 -8.08 5.27 22.80
N HIS A 288 -7.16 5.33 21.83
CA HIS A 288 -6.41 6.54 21.50
C HIS A 288 -7.33 7.71 21.10
N PRO A 289 -8.34 7.54 20.22
CA PRO A 289 -9.18 8.68 19.82
C PRO A 289 -10.00 9.26 20.99
N GLN A 290 -10.57 8.42 21.86
CA GLN A 290 -11.34 8.87 23.02
C GLN A 290 -10.45 9.62 24.02
N ARG A 291 -9.27 9.08 24.31
CA ARG A 291 -8.28 9.72 25.20
C ARG A 291 -7.81 11.06 24.62
N LEU A 292 -7.55 11.13 23.32
CA LEU A 292 -7.16 12.37 22.65
C LEU A 292 -8.27 13.43 22.73
N GLN A 293 -9.53 13.02 22.52
CA GLN A 293 -10.68 13.91 22.62
C GLN A 293 -10.88 14.44 24.04
N ALA A 294 -10.69 13.61 25.06
CA ALA A 294 -10.78 14.01 26.47
C ALA A 294 -9.74 15.08 26.83
N GLU A 295 -8.48 14.89 26.41
CA GLU A 295 -7.40 15.85 26.66
C GLU A 295 -7.60 17.17 25.91
N ARG A 296 -8.09 17.11 24.67
CA ARG A 296 -8.49 18.32 23.91
C ARG A 296 -9.59 19.11 24.62
N LYS A 297 -10.62 18.42 25.14
CA LYS A 297 -11.70 19.06 25.92
C LYS A 297 -11.18 19.70 27.21
N ALA A 298 -10.10 19.18 27.78
CA ALA A 298 -9.42 19.76 28.94
C ALA A 298 -8.49 20.95 28.60
N GLY A 299 -8.40 21.36 27.33
CA GLY A 299 -7.62 22.52 26.89
C GLY A 299 -6.11 22.32 26.88
N ARG A 300 -5.61 21.08 26.91
CA ARG A 300 -4.17 20.78 26.85
C ARG A 300 -3.69 20.69 25.41
N ASP A 301 -2.42 21.06 25.18
CA ASP A 301 -1.75 20.70 23.92
C ASP A 301 -1.55 19.17 23.88
N VAL A 302 -2.09 18.55 22.84
CA VAL A 302 -2.09 17.10 22.65
C VAL A 302 -1.05 16.63 21.62
N SER A 303 -0.18 17.52 21.13
CA SER A 303 0.85 17.21 20.13
C SER A 303 1.76 16.05 20.55
N VAL A 304 2.38 16.16 21.72
CA VAL A 304 3.25 15.14 22.31
C VAL A 304 2.49 13.84 22.58
N LEU A 305 1.27 13.95 23.12
CA LEU A 305 0.44 12.80 23.41
C LEU A 305 0.07 12.02 22.15
N ARG A 306 -0.25 12.73 21.06
CA ARG A 306 -0.52 12.11 19.76
C ARG A 306 0.69 11.33 19.27
N HIS A 307 1.90 11.87 19.39
CA HIS A 307 3.11 11.13 18.99
C HIS A 307 3.29 9.84 19.80
N GLU A 308 3.06 9.89 21.12
CA GLU A 308 3.13 8.67 21.95
C GLU A 308 2.03 7.65 21.59
N PHE A 309 0.86 8.09 21.14
CA PHE A 309 -0.18 7.19 20.63
C PHE A 309 0.24 6.48 19.35
N GLU A 310 0.90 7.17 18.44
CA GLU A 310 1.44 6.55 17.21
C GLU A 310 2.50 5.49 17.53
N PHE A 311 3.43 5.80 18.45
CA PHE A 311 4.44 4.82 18.88
C PHE A 311 3.82 3.60 19.58
N ALA A 312 2.78 3.82 20.38
CA ALA A 312 2.08 2.72 21.06
C ALA A 312 1.28 1.85 20.08
N ALA A 313 0.67 2.44 19.05
CA ALA A 313 -0.02 1.71 17.98
C ALA A 313 0.96 0.88 17.13
N ASP A 314 2.12 1.44 16.79
CA ASP A 314 3.23 0.72 16.14
C ASP A 314 3.71 -0.48 16.96
N SER A 315 3.90 -0.29 18.27
CA SER A 315 4.29 -1.35 19.21
C SER A 315 3.25 -2.47 19.25
N PHE A 316 1.97 -2.08 19.25
CA PHE A 316 0.85 -3.01 19.28
C PHE A 316 0.81 -3.85 18.00
N ALA A 317 0.99 -3.22 16.84
CA ALA A 317 1.04 -3.91 15.54
C ALA A 317 2.16 -4.95 15.48
N LEU A 318 3.38 -4.62 15.94
CA LEU A 318 4.46 -5.59 16.07
C LEU A 318 4.10 -6.75 17.02
N GLY A 319 3.48 -6.43 18.16
CA GLY A 319 2.98 -7.44 19.09
C GLY A 319 2.01 -8.42 18.43
N LEU A 320 1.09 -7.91 17.60
CA LEU A 320 0.17 -8.75 16.82
C LEU A 320 0.88 -9.62 15.79
N MET A 321 1.89 -9.10 15.09
CA MET A 321 2.71 -9.89 14.16
C MET A 321 3.39 -11.07 14.87
N ARG A 322 3.97 -10.84 16.05
CA ARG A 322 4.56 -11.90 16.89
C ARG A 322 3.51 -12.91 17.33
N SER A 323 2.33 -12.46 17.76
CA SER A 323 1.23 -13.35 18.12
C SER A 323 0.76 -14.22 16.96
N LYS A 324 0.72 -13.68 15.73
CA LYS A 324 0.43 -14.45 14.49
C LYS A 324 1.47 -15.57 14.29
N LEU A 325 2.77 -15.24 14.41
CA LEU A 325 3.86 -16.24 14.32
C LEU A 325 3.71 -17.34 15.37
N VAL A 326 3.52 -16.97 16.64
CA VAL A 326 3.37 -17.94 17.74
C VAL A 326 2.18 -18.86 17.53
N LYS A 327 1.04 -18.34 17.05
CA LYS A 327 -0.13 -19.14 16.70
C LYS A 327 0.18 -20.17 15.61
N ARG A 328 0.85 -19.75 14.52
CA ARG A 328 1.24 -20.64 13.42
C ARG A 328 2.18 -21.73 13.90
N VAL A 329 3.24 -21.38 14.62
CA VAL A 329 4.20 -22.35 15.19
C VAL A 329 3.48 -23.33 16.13
N ARG A 330 2.64 -22.85 17.05
CA ARG A 330 1.87 -23.73 17.95
C ARG A 330 0.98 -24.71 17.19
N SER A 331 0.29 -24.24 16.16
CA SER A 331 -0.59 -25.08 15.33
C SER A 331 0.15 -26.17 14.55
N VAL A 332 1.44 -25.99 14.28
CA VAL A 332 2.31 -26.98 13.65
C VAL A 332 2.84 -27.97 14.69
N THR A 333 3.19 -27.49 15.89
CA THR A 333 3.77 -28.30 16.96
C THR A 333 2.75 -29.04 17.83
N ASP A 334 1.46 -28.71 17.74
CA ASP A 334 0.41 -29.39 18.50
C ASP A 334 0.30 -30.85 18.05
N SER A 335 0.41 -31.76 19.04
CA SER A 335 0.57 -33.21 18.93
C SER A 335 -0.57 -33.99 18.26
N SER A 336 -1.54 -33.30 17.69
CA SER A 336 -2.67 -33.88 16.96
C SER A 336 -2.39 -34.07 15.46
N ARG A 337 -1.31 -33.49 14.93
CA ARG A 337 -0.89 -33.66 13.53
C ARG A 337 -0.03 -34.92 13.39
N THR A 338 -0.40 -35.80 12.46
CA THR A 338 0.36 -37.01 12.08
C THR A 338 1.53 -36.73 11.15
N ASP A 339 1.85 -35.46 10.92
CA ASP A 339 2.90 -35.04 9.99
C ASP A 339 4.28 -35.50 10.51
N PRO A 340 5.17 -36.02 9.64
CA PRO A 340 6.54 -36.36 10.02
C PRO A 340 7.27 -35.17 10.65
N ALA A 341 8.18 -35.44 11.59
CA ALA A 341 8.92 -34.39 12.31
C ALA A 341 9.67 -33.43 11.38
N GLU A 342 10.21 -33.93 10.26
CA GLU A 342 10.89 -33.10 9.24
C GLU A 342 9.95 -32.07 8.61
N SER A 343 8.72 -32.47 8.26
CA SER A 343 7.70 -31.56 7.70
C SER A 343 7.23 -30.51 8.70
N GLN A 344 7.17 -30.86 9.99
CA GLN A 344 6.87 -29.88 11.05
C GLN A 344 7.98 -28.83 11.16
N VAL A 345 9.25 -29.24 11.08
CA VAL A 345 10.39 -28.31 11.09
C VAL A 345 10.34 -27.38 9.88
N GLU A 346 10.06 -27.90 8.67
CA GLU A 346 9.91 -27.09 7.46
C GLU A 346 8.82 -26.01 7.62
N HIS A 347 7.64 -26.37 8.13
CA HIS A 347 6.57 -25.40 8.36
C HIS A 347 6.89 -24.33 9.41
N VAL A 348 7.65 -24.68 10.45
CA VAL A 348 8.15 -23.70 11.43
C VAL A 348 9.14 -22.74 10.76
N VAL A 349 10.06 -23.26 9.95
CA VAL A 349 11.03 -22.44 9.20
C VAL A 349 10.32 -21.52 8.21
N GLU A 350 9.32 -22.01 7.48
CA GLU A 350 8.48 -21.19 6.59
C GLU A 350 7.78 -20.06 7.35
N SER A 351 7.18 -20.37 8.50
CA SER A 351 6.51 -19.36 9.34
C SER A 351 7.48 -18.28 9.84
N LEU A 352 8.72 -18.65 10.16
CA LEU A 352 9.77 -17.71 10.55
C LEU A 352 10.22 -16.83 9.37
N HIS A 353 10.39 -17.42 8.18
CA HIS A 353 10.71 -16.66 6.96
C HIS A 353 9.59 -15.67 6.59
N ASP A 354 8.33 -16.08 6.70
CA ASP A 354 7.17 -15.20 6.48
C ASP A 354 7.16 -14.03 7.47
N TYR A 355 7.40 -14.29 8.75
CA TYR A 355 7.50 -13.23 9.77
C TYR A 355 8.65 -12.26 9.48
N GLN A 356 9.83 -12.77 9.13
CA GLN A 356 10.99 -11.94 8.76
C GLN A 356 10.73 -11.10 7.50
N ARG A 357 10.09 -11.67 6.48
CA ARG A 357 9.68 -10.93 5.28
C ARG A 357 8.69 -9.82 5.64
N ALA A 358 7.67 -10.13 6.43
CA ALA A 358 6.68 -9.15 6.84
C ALA A 358 7.33 -8.00 7.62
N LEU A 359 8.23 -8.31 8.55
CA LEU A 359 9.00 -7.30 9.28
C LEU A 359 9.86 -6.43 8.36
N GLY A 360 10.55 -7.03 7.38
CA GLY A 360 11.29 -6.29 6.35
C GLY A 360 10.40 -5.36 5.53
N SER A 361 9.17 -5.78 5.24
CA SER A 361 8.17 -4.97 4.51
C SER A 361 7.72 -3.76 5.32
N VAL A 362 7.61 -3.91 6.65
CA VAL A 362 7.34 -2.80 7.58
C VAL A 362 8.47 -1.78 7.57
N TYR A 363 9.73 -2.21 7.60
CA TYR A 363 10.85 -1.29 7.49
C TYR A 363 10.85 -0.53 6.16
N LEU A 364 10.55 -1.22 5.05
CA LEU A 364 10.39 -0.56 3.75
C LEU A 364 9.29 0.51 3.78
N LEU A 365 8.15 0.25 4.44
CA LEU A 365 7.07 1.24 4.61
C LEU A 365 7.58 2.52 5.28
N PHE A 366 8.29 2.40 6.41
CA PHE A 366 8.84 3.56 7.12
C PHE A 366 9.92 4.29 6.32
N LEU A 367 10.75 3.56 5.56
CA LEU A 367 11.74 4.17 4.66
C LEU A 367 11.08 4.98 3.54
N TYR A 368 9.98 4.48 2.96
CA TYR A 368 9.22 5.24 1.97
C TYR A 368 8.60 6.49 2.57
N MET A 369 7.98 6.38 3.76
CA MET A 369 7.39 7.51 4.46
C MET A 369 8.44 8.57 4.82
N ASP A 370 9.63 8.17 5.29
CA ASP A 370 10.72 9.08 5.60
C ASP A 370 11.23 9.80 4.35
N PHE A 371 11.47 9.05 3.26
CA PHE A 371 11.88 9.63 2.00
C PHE A 371 10.86 10.65 1.48
N ILE A 372 9.57 10.29 1.45
CA ILE A 372 8.49 11.19 0.99
C ILE A 372 8.43 12.45 1.87
N GLN A 373 8.61 12.30 3.18
CA GLN A 373 8.64 13.44 4.09
C GLN A 373 9.83 14.36 3.79
N ARG A 374 11.06 13.83 3.76
CA ARG A 374 12.28 14.62 3.54
C ARG A 374 12.33 15.25 2.15
N ALA A 375 11.92 14.52 1.11
CA ALA A 375 11.85 15.04 -0.25
C ALA A 375 10.80 16.16 -0.38
N GLY A 376 9.66 16.06 0.30
CA GLY A 376 8.67 17.11 0.30
C GLY A 376 9.08 18.34 1.10
N GLU A 377 9.79 18.18 2.23
CA GLU A 377 10.44 19.27 2.95
C GLU A 377 11.44 20.01 2.05
N LEU A 378 12.29 19.28 1.31
CA LEU A 378 13.22 19.85 0.33
C LEU A 378 12.49 20.69 -0.74
N LEU A 379 11.42 20.14 -1.33
CA LEU A 379 10.63 20.83 -2.36
C LEU A 379 9.91 22.06 -1.78
N ARG A 380 9.34 21.97 -0.58
CA ARG A 380 8.71 23.09 0.11
C ARG A 380 9.71 24.23 0.34
N ASP A 381 10.87 23.90 0.90
CA ASP A 381 11.85 24.89 1.34
C ASP A 381 12.49 25.63 0.16
N ARG A 382 12.66 24.94 -0.98
CA ARG A 382 13.28 25.52 -2.17
C ARG A 382 12.27 26.11 -3.17
N LEU A 383 11.10 25.47 -3.34
CA LEU A 383 10.14 25.80 -4.39
C LEU A 383 8.78 26.28 -3.87
N GLY A 384 8.59 26.45 -2.56
CA GLY A 384 7.28 26.80 -1.97
C GLY A 384 6.70 28.15 -2.40
N THR A 385 7.50 29.04 -3.00
CA THR A 385 7.03 30.29 -3.61
C THR A 385 6.51 30.09 -5.04
N GLN A 386 6.90 29.00 -5.70
CA GLN A 386 6.58 28.69 -7.10
C GLN A 386 5.52 27.60 -7.22
N LEU A 387 5.46 26.68 -6.26
CA LEU A 387 4.51 25.57 -6.20
C LEU A 387 3.63 25.70 -4.95
N ASN A 388 2.36 25.36 -5.09
CA ASN A 388 1.46 25.24 -3.93
C ASN A 388 1.78 23.96 -3.16
N ILE A 389 2.69 24.07 -2.20
CA ILE A 389 3.16 22.99 -1.32
C ILE A 389 2.70 23.28 0.10
N ARG A 390 2.13 22.27 0.75
CA ARG A 390 1.65 22.35 2.13
C ARG A 390 2.82 22.66 3.08
N SER A 391 2.52 23.38 4.16
CA SER A 391 3.52 23.69 5.19
C SER A 391 4.05 22.45 5.91
N GLN A 392 3.21 21.41 6.03
CA GLN A 392 3.54 20.10 6.59
C GLN A 392 2.74 19.01 5.87
N MET A 393 3.31 17.80 5.79
CA MET A 393 2.64 16.64 5.18
C MET A 393 1.42 16.21 5.99
N ASP A 394 1.64 15.97 7.28
CA ASP A 394 0.63 15.51 8.22
C ASP A 394 0.99 15.98 9.65
N THR A 395 0.40 15.33 10.64
CA THR A 395 0.61 15.67 12.05
C THR A 395 1.22 14.53 12.87
N HIS A 396 1.61 13.44 12.21
CA HIS A 396 2.24 12.28 12.84
C HIS A 396 3.70 12.62 13.21
N PRO A 397 4.31 11.88 14.17
CA PRO A 397 5.74 11.99 14.39
C PRO A 397 6.50 11.57 13.12
N ARG A 398 7.72 12.06 12.96
CA ARG A 398 8.58 11.73 11.82
C ARG A 398 8.69 10.23 11.62
N ALA A 399 8.60 9.77 10.38
CA ALA A 399 8.69 8.36 10.05
C ALA A 399 10.01 7.73 10.54
N GLN A 400 11.13 8.44 10.40
CA GLN A 400 12.42 8.02 10.95
C GLN A 400 12.39 7.82 12.47
N ALA A 401 11.72 8.69 13.24
CA ALA A 401 11.62 8.54 14.68
C ALA A 401 10.74 7.34 15.08
N ARG A 402 9.69 7.05 14.30
CA ARG A 402 8.87 5.84 14.46
C ARG A 402 9.69 4.58 14.17
N LEU A 403 10.48 4.60 13.09
CA LEU A 403 11.39 3.52 12.70
C LEU A 403 12.43 3.22 13.78
N GLU A 404 13.13 4.24 14.29
CA GLU A 404 14.12 4.09 15.37
C GLU A 404 13.48 3.44 16.62
N ARG A 405 12.27 3.87 16.98
CA ARG A 405 11.56 3.32 18.14
C ARG A 405 11.12 1.86 17.91
N LEU A 406 10.70 1.53 16.70
CA LEU A 406 10.39 0.15 16.29
C LEU A 406 11.64 -0.75 16.36
N GLU A 407 12.78 -0.28 15.88
CA GLU A 407 14.06 -1.00 15.94
C GLU A 407 14.48 -1.25 17.40
N LEU A 408 14.34 -0.24 18.28
CA LEU A 408 14.63 -0.38 19.71
C LEU A 408 13.74 -1.43 20.40
N MET A 409 12.47 -1.53 20.02
CA MET A 409 11.52 -2.51 20.55
C MET A 409 11.77 -3.94 20.04
N ASN A 410 12.61 -4.09 19.02
CA ASN A 410 13.01 -5.35 18.41
C ASN A 410 14.45 -5.75 18.74
N LEU A 411 15.14 -5.03 19.63
CA LEU A 411 16.49 -5.37 20.11
C LEU A 411 16.51 -6.78 20.73
N GLY A 412 16.89 -7.78 19.94
CA GLY A 412 16.94 -9.20 20.35
C GLY A 412 16.39 -10.14 19.29
N GLU A 413 15.51 -9.66 18.40
CA GLU A 413 15.29 -10.30 17.11
C GLU A 413 16.46 -9.88 16.24
N TYR A 414 17.33 -10.83 15.87
CA TYR A 414 18.46 -10.53 14.99
C TYR A 414 17.93 -9.84 13.73
N LEU A 415 18.10 -8.53 13.66
CA LEU A 415 17.91 -7.75 12.44
C LEU A 415 19.09 -8.06 11.55
N TYR A 416 19.06 -9.24 10.92
CA TYR A 416 19.76 -9.40 9.66
C TYR A 416 19.08 -8.42 8.72
N THR A 417 19.60 -7.19 8.66
CA THR A 417 19.06 -6.13 7.81
C THR A 417 18.88 -6.72 6.43
N SER A 418 17.63 -6.78 5.99
CA SER A 418 17.30 -7.50 4.77
C SER A 418 18.11 -6.87 3.64
N PRO A 419 18.73 -7.64 2.72
CA PRO A 419 19.48 -7.06 1.61
C PRO A 419 18.69 -5.99 0.84
N ILE A 420 17.36 -6.16 0.72
CA ILE A 420 16.47 -5.18 0.10
C ILE A 420 16.33 -3.91 0.94
N GLU A 421 16.29 -4.01 2.26
CA GLU A 421 16.15 -2.87 3.17
C GLU A 421 17.41 -1.99 3.16
N ARG A 422 18.60 -2.61 3.24
CA ARG A 422 19.88 -1.88 3.12
C ARG A 422 19.96 -1.17 1.77
N TYR A 423 19.63 -1.89 0.71
CA TYR A 423 19.57 -1.32 -0.62
C TYR A 423 18.59 -0.16 -0.72
N ALA A 424 17.38 -0.28 -0.15
CA ALA A 424 16.38 0.77 -0.17
C ALA A 424 16.85 2.03 0.55
N ARG A 425 17.45 1.89 1.74
CA ARG A 425 18.01 3.01 2.51
C ARG A 425 19.08 3.74 1.72
N GLU A 426 20.11 3.02 1.27
CA GLU A 426 21.21 3.58 0.47
C GLU A 426 20.71 4.24 -0.82
N PHE A 427 19.77 3.59 -1.52
CA PHE A 427 19.25 4.09 -2.79
C PHE A 427 18.40 5.34 -2.61
N LEU A 428 17.46 5.35 -1.65
CA LEU A 428 16.59 6.49 -1.40
C LEU A 428 17.39 7.71 -0.92
N ASP A 429 18.39 7.51 -0.06
CA ASP A 429 19.30 8.59 0.35
C ASP A 429 20.08 9.14 -0.86
N ALA A 430 20.61 8.28 -1.73
CA ALA A 430 21.32 8.73 -2.95
C ALA A 430 20.42 9.49 -3.94
N VAL A 431 19.14 9.10 -4.06
CA VAL A 431 18.15 9.82 -4.88
C VAL A 431 17.86 11.20 -4.29
N LEU A 432 17.70 11.29 -2.97
CA LEU A 432 17.48 12.57 -2.30
C LEU A 432 18.72 13.46 -2.40
N GLU A 433 19.92 12.91 -2.20
CA GLU A 433 21.19 13.64 -2.37
C GLU A 433 21.30 14.21 -3.77
N TYR A 434 21.03 13.40 -4.81
CA TYR A 434 20.97 13.90 -6.19
C TYR A 434 20.03 15.09 -6.33
N ALA A 435 18.81 15.03 -5.79
CA ALA A 435 17.85 16.13 -5.86
C ALA A 435 18.36 17.41 -5.16
N THR A 436 19.12 17.28 -4.07
CA THR A 436 19.74 18.43 -3.40
C THR A 436 20.83 19.11 -4.24
N THR A 437 21.51 18.37 -5.13
CA THR A 437 22.56 18.92 -6.01
C THR A 437 22.01 19.75 -7.17
N LEU A 438 20.72 19.63 -7.50
CA LEU A 438 20.09 20.39 -8.58
C LEU A 438 19.97 21.87 -8.20
N SER A 439 20.11 22.78 -9.16
CA SER A 439 19.71 24.19 -9.01
C SER A 439 18.19 24.31 -8.83
N ASP A 440 17.70 25.45 -8.32
CA ASP A 440 16.25 25.65 -8.12
C ASP A 440 15.47 25.54 -9.46
N GLU A 441 16.06 26.03 -10.55
CA GLU A 441 15.48 25.93 -11.90
C GLU A 441 15.41 24.48 -12.40
N GLU A 442 16.48 23.70 -12.22
CA GLU A 442 16.51 22.28 -12.60
C GLU A 442 15.55 21.45 -11.73
N LEU A 443 15.49 21.73 -10.44
CA LEU A 443 14.58 21.07 -9.51
C LEU A 443 13.13 21.36 -9.88
N LEU A 444 12.78 22.62 -10.15
CA LEU A 444 11.45 23.01 -10.63
C LEU A 444 11.12 22.32 -11.96
N ALA A 445 12.05 22.30 -12.92
CA ALA A 445 11.85 21.64 -14.21
C ALA A 445 11.58 20.14 -14.06
N SER A 446 12.29 19.46 -13.13
CA SER A 446 12.13 18.03 -12.89
C SER A 446 10.74 17.64 -12.37
N VAL A 447 10.05 18.55 -11.67
CA VAL A 447 8.72 18.28 -11.09
C VAL A 447 7.57 18.85 -11.92
N THR A 448 7.82 19.89 -12.72
CA THR A 448 6.80 20.51 -13.59
C THR A 448 6.66 19.80 -14.94
N ARG A 449 7.71 19.17 -15.47
CA ARG A 449 7.61 18.31 -16.68
C ARG A 449 6.62 17.15 -16.51
N ASN A 450 6.44 16.69 -15.28
CA ASN A 450 5.49 15.63 -14.91
C ASN A 450 4.09 16.19 -14.52
N SER A 451 3.92 17.51 -14.59
CA SER A 451 2.68 18.22 -14.24
C SER A 451 1.91 18.74 -15.47
N GLY A 452 2.54 18.77 -16.65
CA GLY A 452 1.97 19.25 -17.92
C GLY A 452 0.98 18.30 -18.57
#